data_AF-A0A2A6NHT1-F1
#
_entry.id   AF-A0A2A6NHT1-F1
#
_cell.length_a   1.000
_cell.length_b   1.000
_cell.length_c   1.000
_cell.angle_alpha   90.00
_cell.angle_beta   90.00
_cell.angle_gamma   90.00
#
_symmetry.space_group_name_H-M   'P 1'
#
loop_
_entity.id
_entity.type
_entity.pdbx_description
1 polymer ?
#
loop_
_entity_poly.entity_id
_entity_poly.type
_entity_poly.pdbx_seq_one_letter_code
_entity_poly.pdbx_strand_id
1 'polypeptide(L)' 'MDLQKIIQAARKISDQTGVITFDQLNELCPKELSAEDVQALFKALNKEGIQLTDKEADTPE' A
#
# COMPACT_ATOMS: atom_id res chain seq x y z
N MET A 1 15.61 -4.95 1.90
CA MET A 1 14.42 -4.07 1.86
C MET A 1 13.91 -3.82 3.28
N ASP A 2 13.64 -2.58 3.66
CA ASP A 2 12.91 -2.27 4.89
C ASP A 2 11.40 -2.26 4.59
N LEU A 3 10.78 -3.42 4.39
CA LEU A 3 9.32 -3.55 4.29
C LEU A 3 8.62 -2.79 5.42
N GLN A 4 9.24 -2.79 6.61
CA GLN A 4 8.78 -2.03 7.77
C GLN A 4 8.67 -0.52 7.52
N LYS A 5 9.59 0.09 6.75
CA LYS A 5 9.50 1.52 6.41
C LYS A 5 8.32 1.79 5.47
N ILE A 6 8.08 0.90 4.52
CA ILE A 6 6.94 1.00 3.58
C ILE A 6 5.62 0.87 4.36
N ILE A 7 5.51 -0.11 5.26
CA ILE A 7 4.36 -0.31 6.14
C ILE A 7 4.14 0.92 7.03
N GLN A 8 5.20 1.45 7.65
CA GLN A 8 5.11 2.61 8.52
C GLN A 8 4.68 3.88 7.76
N ALA A 9 5.15 4.05 6.53
CA ALA A 9 4.72 5.15 5.66
C ALA A 9 3.28 4.97 5.18
N ALA A 10 2.91 3.76 4.76
CA ALA A 10 1.56 3.41 4.36
C ALA A 10 0.57 3.62 5.50
N ARG A 11 0.92 3.20 6.72
CA ARG A 11 0.15 3.44 7.95
C ARG A 11 -0.08 4.93 8.18
N LYS A 12 0.94 5.76 7.95
CA LYS A 12 0.86 7.21 8.15
C LYS A 12 -0.06 7.88 7.12
N ILE A 13 -0.09 7.36 5.89
CA ILE A 13 -0.99 7.82 4.82
C ILE A 13 -2.43 7.37 5.11
N SER A 14 -2.59 6.10 5.48
CA SER A 14 -3.89 5.54 5.82
C SER A 14 -4.44 6.00 7.17
N ASP A 15 -3.65 6.69 8.00
CA ASP A 15 -4.10 7.19 9.31
C ASP A 15 -5.31 8.13 9.18
N GLN A 16 -5.35 8.93 8.10
CA GLN A 16 -6.44 9.87 7.85
C GLN A 16 -7.64 9.26 7.11
N THR A 17 -7.42 8.23 6.29
CA THR A 17 -8.41 7.71 5.33
C THR A 17 -8.80 6.25 5.58
N GLY A 18 -8.03 5.51 6.36
CA GLY A 18 -8.13 4.05 6.55
C GLY A 18 -7.72 3.22 5.33
N VAL A 19 -7.35 3.88 4.22
CA VAL A 19 -7.07 3.22 2.94
C VAL A 19 -5.86 3.83 2.25
N ILE A 20 -5.15 3.04 1.46
CA ILE A 20 -4.05 3.49 0.59
C ILE A 20 -4.34 3.10 -0.85
N THR A 21 -4.02 3.98 -1.80
CA THR A 21 -4.20 3.69 -3.23
C THR A 21 -3.00 2.94 -3.81
N PHE A 22 -3.18 2.26 -4.93
CA PHE A 22 -2.08 1.63 -5.66
C PHE A 22 -0.98 2.64 -6.02
N ASP A 23 -1.34 3.86 -6.46
CA ASP A 23 -0.35 4.91 -6.74
C ASP A 23 0.51 5.23 -5.52
N GLN A 24 -0.12 5.52 -4.38
CA GLN A 24 0.63 5.83 -3.16
C GLN A 24 1.45 4.63 -2.68
N LEU A 25 0.95 3.41 -2.83
CA LEU A 25 1.73 2.22 -2.55
C LEU A 25 2.93 2.12 -3.51
N ASN A 26 2.74 2.36 -4.80
CA ASN A 26 3.75 2.28 -5.85
C ASN A 26 4.82 3.38 -5.72
N GLU A 27 4.50 4.54 -5.15
CA GLU A 27 5.47 5.56 -4.76
C GLU A 27 6.33 5.13 -3.57
N LEU A 28 5.74 4.41 -2.60
CA LEU A 28 6.46 3.88 -1.44
C LEU A 28 7.24 2.60 -1.77
N CYS A 29 6.76 1.86 -2.77
CA CYS A 29 7.32 0.61 -3.24
C CYS A 29 8.39 0.89 -4.30
N PRO A 30 9.66 0.55 -4.07
CA PRO A 30 10.64 0.60 -5.13
C PRO A 30 10.25 -0.38 -6.25
N LYS A 31 10.43 0.02 -7.52
CA LYS A 31 10.10 -0.78 -8.72
C LYS A 31 10.78 -2.16 -8.79
N GLU A 32 11.71 -2.44 -7.89
CA GLU A 32 12.48 -3.69 -7.80
C GLU A 32 11.96 -4.65 -6.72
N LEU A 33 10.73 -4.47 -6.21
CA LEU A 33 10.14 -5.44 -5.29
C LEU A 33 9.87 -6.77 -5.99
N SER A 34 10.36 -7.84 -5.38
CA SER A 34 10.01 -9.19 -5.81
C SER A 34 8.57 -9.51 -5.40
N ALA A 35 7.95 -10.46 -6.09
CA ALA A 35 6.58 -10.90 -5.80
C ALA A 35 6.40 -11.32 -4.32
N GLU A 36 7.44 -11.89 -3.70
CA GLU A 36 7.47 -12.24 -2.29
C GLU A 36 7.42 -11.01 -1.36
N ASP A 37 8.16 -9.95 -1.67
CA ASP A 37 8.13 -8.71 -0.90
C ASP A 37 6.78 -8.01 -1.02
N VAL A 38 6.20 -7.98 -2.23
CA VAL A 38 4.85 -7.44 -2.46
C VAL A 38 3.83 -8.22 -1.61
N GLN A 39 3.85 -9.56 -1.64
CA GLN A 39 2.96 -10.35 -0.80
C GLN A 39 3.14 -10.10 0.70
N ALA A 40 4.39 -9.97 1.17
CA ALA A 40 4.69 -9.67 2.57
C ALA A 40 4.15 -8.30 2.98
N LEU A 41 4.28 -7.31 2.09
CA LEU A 41 3.74 -5.97 2.28
C LEU A 41 2.21 -5.99 2.38
N PHE A 42 1.53 -6.63 1.42
CA PHE A 42 0.07 -6.76 1.42
C PHE A 42 -0.43 -7.46 2.70
N LYS A 43 0.25 -8.51 3.16
CA LYS A 43 -0.08 -9.18 4.43
C LYS A 43 0.06 -8.26 5.62
N ALA A 44 1.11 -7.45 5.67
CA ALA A 44 1.35 -6.55 6.78
C ALA A 44 0.32 -5.41 6.81
N LEU A 45 0.00 -4.83 5.66
CA LEU A 45 -1.05 -3.80 5.52
C LEU A 45 -2.41 -4.34 5.98
N ASN A 46 -2.79 -5.53 5.51
CA ASN A 46 -4.04 -6.17 5.91
C ASN A 46 -4.08 -6.46 7.43
N LYS A 47 -2.96 -6.89 8.01
CA LYS A 47 -2.81 -7.10 9.46
C LYS A 47 -2.95 -5.82 10.28
N GLU A 48 -2.56 -4.68 9.73
CA GLU A 48 -2.77 -3.35 10.34
C GLU A 48 -4.19 -2.80 10.10
N GLY A 49 -5.03 -3.50 9.35
CA GLY A 49 -6.38 -3.04 9.00
C GLY A 49 -6.40 -2.00 7.86
N ILE A 50 -5.30 -1.87 7.13
CA ILE A 50 -5.17 -0.93 6.01
C ILE A 50 -5.72 -1.60 4.76
N GLN A 51 -6.75 -1.01 4.16
CA GLN A 51 -7.29 -1.47 2.89
C GLN A 51 -6.56 -0.84 1.71
N LEU A 52 -6.09 -1.68 0.79
CA LEU A 52 -5.62 -1.24 -0.51
C LEU A 52 -6.82 -1.03 -1.44
N THR A 53 -6.83 0.10 -2.13
CA THR A 53 -7.88 0.43 -3.10
C THR A 53 -7.27 0.77 -4.45
N ASP A 54 -7.83 0.17 -5.51
CA ASP A 54 -7.50 0.45 -6.91
C ASP A 54 -8.14 1.74 -7.43
N LYS A 55 -8.72 2.56 -6.54
CA LYS A 55 -9.57 3.69 -6.92
C LYS A 55 -8.75 4.84 -7.52
N GLU A 56 -8.27 4.69 -8.75
CA GLU A 56 -8.57 5.71 -9.76
C GLU A 56 -10.09 5.84 -9.74
N ALA A 57 -10.59 7.06 -9.62
CA ALA A 57 -12.02 7.30 -9.65
C ALA A 57 -12.62 6.57 -10.86
N ASP A 58 -13.37 5.51 -10.58
CA ASP A 58 -14.30 4.86 -11.51
C ASP A 58 -15.03 5.99 -12.22
N THR A 59 -14.63 6.27 -13.46
CA THR A 59 -15.32 7.20 -14.33
C THR A 59 -16.22 6.31 -15.16
N PRO A 60 -17.52 6.18 -14.82
CA PRO A 60 -18.45 5.54 -15.72
C PRO A 60 -18.63 6.48 -16.92
N GLU A 61 -18.19 6.04 -18.11
CA GLU A 61 -18.66 6.56 -19.40
C GLU A 61 -19.20 5.41 -20.25
#